data_AF-D2JW54-F1
#
_entry.id   AF-D2JW54-F1
#
_cell.length_a   1.000
_cell.length_b   1.000
_cell.length_c   1.000
_cell.angle_alpha   90.00
_cell.angle_beta   90.00
_cell.angle_gamma   90.00
#
_symmetry.space_group_name_H-M   'P 1'
#
loop_
_entity.id
_entity.type
_entity.pdbx_description
1 polymer ?
#
loop_
_entity_poly.entity_id
_entity_poly.type
_entity_poly.pdbx_seq_one_letter_code
_entity_poly.pdbx_strand_id
1 'polypeptide(L)' 'LALAEQVLDAVQEGSPDFKFLYEDNLSITEKIETVSKEIYGADGVTYSPEATNAIKRLESLGFGNMPV' A
#
# COMPACT_ATOMS: atom_id res chain seq x y z
N LEU A 1 -17.64 -25.23 -14.02
CA LEU A 1 -17.22 -26.08 -12.88
C LEU A 1 -15.73 -25.91 -12.60
N ALA A 2 -14.85 -25.94 -13.61
CA ALA A 2 -13.40 -25.77 -13.44
C ALA A 2 -12.94 -24.59 -12.53
N LEU A 3 -13.50 -23.39 -12.68
CA LEU A 3 -13.14 -22.26 -11.78
C LEU A 3 -13.51 -22.52 -10.32
N ALA A 4 -14.66 -23.16 -10.07
CA ALA A 4 -15.13 -23.42 -8.70
C ALA A 4 -14.26 -24.47 -8.00
N GLU A 5 -13.81 -25.49 -8.73
CA GLU A 5 -12.86 -26.50 -8.23
C GLU A 5 -11.51 -25.86 -7.87
N GLN A 6 -10.96 -25.03 -8.76
CA GLN A 6 -9.69 -24.33 -8.52
C GLN A 6 -9.73 -23.36 -7.33
N VAL A 7 -10.85 -22.67 -7.13
CA VAL A 7 -11.03 -21.82 -5.94
C VAL A 7 -11.11 -22.66 -4.67
N LEU A 8 -11.78 -23.82 -4.71
CA LEU A 8 -11.88 -24.71 -3.56
C LEU A 8 -10.50 -25.27 -3.17
N ASP A 9 -9.69 -25.66 -4.17
CA ASP A 9 -8.32 -26.14 -3.97
C ASP A 9 -7.44 -25.05 -3.32
N ALA A 10 -7.46 -23.82 -3.85
CA ALA A 10 -6.71 -22.70 -3.29
C ALA A 10 -7.10 -22.35 -1.83
N VAL A 11 -8.38 -22.50 -1.48
CA VAL A 11 -8.84 -22.33 -0.10
C VAL A 11 -8.33 -23.45 0.81
N GLN A 12 -8.26 -24.68 0.32
CA GLN A 12 -7.75 -25.83 1.08
C GLN A 12 -6.23 -25.78 1.29
N GLU A 13 -5.47 -25.29 0.32
CA GLU A 13 -4.03 -25.04 0.45
C GLU A 13 -3.73 -23.95 1.49
N GLY A 14 -4.67 -23.03 1.69
CA GLY A 14 -4.56 -21.93 2.64
C GLY A 14 -3.68 -20.77 2.15
N SER A 15 -3.69 -19.67 2.89
CA SER A 15 -2.85 -18.49 2.63
C SER A 15 -1.82 -18.35 3.75
N PRO A 16 -0.65 -19.01 3.67
CA PRO A 16 0.22 -19.15 4.83
C PRO A 16 0.77 -17.81 5.35
N ASP A 17 0.95 -16.80 4.50
CA ASP A 17 1.66 -15.56 4.88
C ASP A 17 1.00 -14.28 4.34
N PHE A 18 -0.29 -14.08 4.63
CA PHE A 18 -0.92 -12.79 4.34
C PHE A 18 -0.27 -11.67 5.16
N LYS A 19 0.15 -10.60 4.47
CA LYS A 19 0.69 -9.38 5.07
C LYS A 19 0.14 -8.17 4.33
N PHE A 20 0.02 -7.05 5.04
CA PHE A 20 -0.21 -5.77 4.40
C PHE A 20 1.02 -5.35 3.59
N LEU A 21 0.81 -4.47 2.61
CA LEU A 21 1.87 -4.01 1.73
C LEU A 21 2.93 -3.18 2.48
N TYR A 22 2.50 -2.45 3.52
CA TYR A 22 3.34 -1.59 4.34
C TYR A 22 2.81 -1.52 5.78
N GLU A 23 3.66 -1.06 6.69
CA GLU A 23 3.31 -0.77 8.10
C GLU A 23 2.72 0.64 8.26
N ASP A 24 1.82 0.82 9.22
CA ASP A 24 1.13 2.10 9.45
C ASP A 24 2.07 3.24 9.89
N ASN A 25 3.25 2.91 10.42
CA ASN A 25 4.22 3.87 10.95
C ASN A 25 5.14 4.49 9.88
N LEU A 26 5.06 4.04 8.63
CA LEU A 26 5.77 4.68 7.53
C LEU A 26 5.27 6.11 7.31
N SER A 27 6.15 6.99 6.82
CA SER A 27 5.73 8.31 6.38
C SER A 27 4.71 8.21 5.24
N ILE A 28 3.89 9.25 5.06
CA ILE A 28 2.91 9.28 3.97
C ILE A 28 3.60 9.09 2.60
N THR A 29 4.80 9.66 2.44
CA THR A 29 5.59 9.52 1.20
C THR A 29 6.08 8.10 0.96
N GLU A 30 6.53 7.39 1.99
CA GLU A 30 6.99 5.99 1.88
C GLU A 30 5.83 5.06 1.55
N LYS A 31 4.63 5.30 2.13
CA LYS A 31 3.42 4.54 1.80
C LYS A 31 3.05 4.69 0.31
N ILE A 32 3.01 5.92 -0.19
CA ILE A 32 2.73 6.20 -1.62
C ILE A 32 3.78 5.55 -2.52
N GLU A 33 5.06 5.66 -2.15
CA GLU A 33 6.15 5.07 -2.92
C GLU A 33 6.08 3.53 -2.93
N THR A 34 5.73 2.90 -1.81
CA THR A 34 5.58 1.44 -1.71
C THR A 34 4.49 0.94 -2.66
N VAL A 35 3.31 1.57 -2.67
CA VAL A 35 2.24 1.23 -3.62
C VAL A 35 2.70 1.43 -5.07
N SER A 36 3.38 2.54 -5.34
CA SER A 36 3.84 2.88 -6.68
C SER A 36 4.86 1.87 -7.23
N LYS A 37 5.80 1.43 -6.40
CA LYS A 37 6.85 0.48 -6.79
C LYS A 37 6.34 -0.96 -6.87
N GLU A 38 5.68 -1.42 -5.81
CA GLU A 38 5.35 -2.85 -5.66
C GLU A 38 4.10 -3.26 -6.46
N ILE A 39 3.13 -2.35 -6.63
CA ILE A 39 1.86 -2.66 -7.31
C ILE A 39 1.84 -2.11 -8.74
N TYR A 40 2.33 -0.88 -8.95
CA TYR A 40 2.33 -0.26 -10.28
C TYR A 40 3.64 -0.41 -11.05
N GLY A 41 4.71 -0.90 -10.43
CA GLY A 41 6.01 -1.09 -11.10
C GLY A 41 6.69 0.22 -11.49
N ALA A 42 6.42 1.32 -10.77
CA ALA A 42 7.04 2.62 -11.03
C ALA A 42 8.49 2.67 -10.49
N ASP A 43 9.35 3.47 -11.11
CA ASP A 43 10.72 3.71 -10.60
C ASP A 43 10.74 4.56 -9.32
N GLY A 44 9.72 5.41 -9.13
CA GLY A 44 9.59 6.31 -7.99
C GLY A 44 8.41 7.26 -8.12
N VAL A 45 8.35 8.25 -7.22
CA VAL A 45 7.25 9.22 -7.14
C VAL A 45 7.81 10.63 -7.12
N THR A 46 7.22 11.53 -7.90
CA THR A 46 7.53 12.97 -7.87
C THR A 46 6.33 13.73 -7.32
N TYR A 47 6.59 14.68 -6.43
CA TYR A 47 5.56 15.47 -5.77
C TYR A 47 5.62 16.93 -6.25
N SER A 48 4.45 17.52 -6.53
CA SER A 48 4.36 18.96 -6.72
C SER A 48 4.60 19.72 -5.41
N PRO A 49 4.95 21.01 -5.44
CA PRO A 49 5.08 21.83 -4.23
C PRO A 49 3.82 21.82 -3.36
N GLU A 50 2.64 21.83 -3.98
CA GLU A 50 1.35 21.78 -3.29
C GLU A 50 1.15 20.44 -2.57
N ALA A 51 1.49 19.32 -3.22
CA ALA A 51 1.41 17.99 -2.64
C ALA A 51 2.36 17.84 -1.46
N THR A 52 3.61 18.28 -1.59
CA THR A 52 4.57 18.27 -0.48
C THR A 52 4.07 19.08 0.72
N ASN A 53 3.46 20.25 0.49
CA ASN A 53 2.91 21.06 1.56
C ASN A 53 1.68 20.41 2.22
N ALA A 54 0.81 19.76 1.44
CA ALA A 54 -0.35 19.04 1.95
C ALA A 54 0.07 17.84 2.82
N ILE A 55 1.06 17.06 2.37
CA ILE A 55 1.59 15.92 3.12
C ILE A 55 2.15 16.38 4.47
N LYS A 56 3.02 17.39 4.49
CA LYS A 56 3.57 17.95 5.73
C LYS A 56 2.47 18.43 6.68
N ARG A 57 1.42 19.05 6.14
CA ARG A 57 0.27 19.48 6.95
C ARG A 57 -0.45 18.30 7.57
N LEU A 58 -0.73 17.24 6.80
CA LEU A 58 -1.39 16.03 7.30
C LEU A 58 -0.59 15.36 8.43
N GLU A 59 0.72 15.23 8.24
CA GLU A 59 1.61 14.68 9.27
C GLU A 59 1.60 15.55 10.54
N SER A 60 1.66 16.88 10.40
CA SER A 60 1.61 17.82 11.54
C SER A 60 0.29 17.77 12.32
N LEU A 61 -0.80 17.36 11.66
CA LEU A 61 -2.12 17.20 12.26
C LEU A 61 -2.31 15.80 12.89
N GLY A 62 -1.30 14.93 12.83
CA GLY A 62 -1.35 13.58 13.39
C GLY A 62 -1.97 12.52 12.48
N PHE A 63 -2.20 12.84 11.19
CA PHE A 63 -2.75 11.88 10.22
C PHE A 63 -1.69 11.01 9.52
N GLY A 64 -0.42 11.12 9.91
CA GLY A 64 0.69 10.39 9.29
C GLY A 64 0.53 8.86 9.32
N ASN A 65 -0.14 8.33 10.35
CA ASN A 65 -0.34 6.89 10.52
C ASN A 65 -1.57 6.33 9.78
N MET A 66 -2.31 7.16 9.05
CA MET A 66 -3.43 6.66 8.25
C MET A 66 -2.91 5.90 7.01
N PRO A 67 -3.67 4.91 6.50
CA PRO A 67 -3.36 4.27 5.23
C PRO A 67 -3.58 5.24 4.06
N VAL A 68 -2.84 4.97 2.99
CA VAL A 68 -2.90 5.64 1.67
C VAL A 68 -3.61 4.72 0.67
#